data_AF-A0A662R4C0-F1
#
_entry.id   AF-A0A662R4C0-F1
#
_cell.length_a   1.000
_cell.length_b   1.000
_cell.length_c   1.000
_cell.angle_alpha   90.00
_cell.angle_beta   90.00
_cell.angle_gamma   90.00
#
_symmetry.space_group_name_H-M   'P 1'
#
loop_
_entity.id
_entity.type
_entity.pdbx_description
1 polymer ?
#
loop_
_entity_poly.entity_id
_entity_poly.type
_entity_poly.pdbx_seq_one_letter_code
_entity_poly.pdbx_strand_id
1 'polypeptide(L)'
;WEATTQEVDDWIFDDIARTFVLDREMRQFFEKNNAYALEEIGRRLLEAYERGLWDADPDVIEGLKNAYLEMEGVIEERMGDVTGDFQGGSIDVVTAAEVGEWKEKIEDILG
;
A
#
# COMPACT_ATOMS: atom_id res chain seq x y z
N TRP A 1 -6.29 -10.65 -8.12
CA TRP A 1 -7.26 -11.70 -7.77
C TRP A 1 -8.65 -11.15 -7.40
N GLU A 2 -9.00 -9.96 -7.86
CA GLU A 2 -10.31 -9.36 -7.59
C GLU A 2 -11.20 -9.31 -8.85
N ALA A 3 -10.58 -9.21 -10.03
CA ALA A 3 -11.29 -9.09 -11.30
C ALA A 3 -12.05 -10.35 -11.78
N THR A 4 -12.01 -11.48 -11.06
CA THR A 4 -12.53 -12.76 -11.57
C THR A 4 -13.40 -13.56 -10.60
N THR A 5 -13.43 -13.27 -9.29
CA THR A 5 -14.10 -14.18 -8.32
C THR A 5 -15.10 -13.52 -7.36
N GLN A 6 -15.07 -12.20 -7.10
CA GLN A 6 -15.93 -11.56 -6.08
C GLN A 6 -15.90 -12.22 -4.69
N GLU A 7 -14.82 -12.91 -4.34
CA GLU A 7 -14.73 -13.71 -3.09
C GLU A 7 -13.71 -13.16 -2.08
N VAL A 8 -13.42 -11.85 -2.16
CA VAL A 8 -12.64 -11.18 -1.12
C VAL A 8 -13.65 -10.43 -0.26
N ASP A 9 -13.85 -10.89 0.96
CA ASP A 9 -14.72 -10.23 1.93
C ASP A 9 -14.15 -8.85 2.29
N ASP A 10 -15.02 -7.87 2.59
CA ASP A 10 -14.63 -6.50 2.94
C ASP A 10 -13.60 -6.43 4.09
N TRP A 11 -13.71 -7.34 5.06
CA TRP A 11 -12.79 -7.41 6.20
C TRP A 11 -11.33 -7.67 5.77
N ILE A 12 -11.11 -8.34 4.63
CA ILE A 12 -9.76 -8.60 4.12
C ILE A 12 -9.13 -7.30 3.63
N PHE A 13 -9.89 -6.45 2.94
CA PHE A 13 -9.39 -5.14 2.52
C PHE A 13 -9.15 -4.21 3.72
N ASP A 14 -10.04 -4.26 4.73
CA ASP A 14 -9.82 -3.54 5.99
C ASP A 14 -8.52 -3.98 6.67
N ASP A 15 -8.27 -5.29 6.72
CA ASP A 15 -7.07 -5.85 7.35
C ASP A 15 -5.79 -5.47 6.59
N ILE A 16 -5.83 -5.49 5.25
CA ILE A 16 -4.72 -5.01 4.40
C ILE A 16 -4.47 -3.52 4.65
N ALA A 17 -5.51 -2.69 4.66
CA ALA A 17 -5.38 -1.26 4.90
C ALA A 17 -4.80 -0.99 6.29
N ARG A 18 -5.30 -1.67 7.33
CA ARG A 18 -4.81 -1.54 8.70
C ARG A 18 -3.35 -1.97 8.82
N THR A 19 -2.99 -3.11 8.24
CA THR A 19 -1.64 -3.69 8.36
C THR A 19 -0.60 -2.92 7.58
N PHE A 20 -0.86 -2.54 6.33
CA PHE A 20 0.18 -2.00 5.46
C PHE A 20 0.19 -0.48 5.41
N VAL A 21 -0.95 0.17 5.63
CA VAL A 21 -1.09 1.62 5.45
C VAL A 21 -1.28 2.35 6.78
N LEU A 22 -2.15 1.86 7.66
CA LEU A 22 -2.48 2.54 8.91
C LEU A 22 -1.53 2.18 10.06
N ASP A 23 -0.90 1.01 10.02
CA ASP A 23 0.14 0.66 10.96
C ASP A 23 1.38 1.51 10.73
N ARG A 24 1.81 2.17 11.81
CA ARG A 24 2.90 3.15 11.75
C ARG A 24 4.24 2.49 11.45
N GLU A 25 4.50 1.30 11.99
CA GLU A 25 5.79 0.62 11.82
C GLU A 25 5.95 0.14 10.38
N MET A 26 4.89 -0.46 9.82
CA MET A 26 4.84 -0.85 8.43
C MET A 26 4.97 0.35 7.50
N ARG A 27 4.26 1.44 7.78
CA ARG A 27 4.36 2.66 6.97
C ARG A 27 5.78 3.21 6.94
N GLN A 28 6.45 3.30 8.09
CA GLN A 28 7.86 3.72 8.18
C GLN A 28 8.81 2.76 7.45
N PHE A 29 8.54 1.45 7.53
CA PHE A 29 9.31 0.45 6.81
C PHE A 29 9.23 0.66 5.29
N PHE A 30 8.03 0.86 4.74
CA PHE A 30 7.89 1.14 3.32
C PHE A 30 8.45 2.50 2.92
N GLU A 31 8.16 3.57 3.67
CA GLU A 31 8.70 4.90 3.38
C GLU A 31 10.23 4.81 3.25
N LYS A 32 10.91 4.10 4.15
CA LYS A 32 12.37 3.94 4.12
C LYS A 32 12.87 3.10 2.93
N ASN A 33 12.19 1.99 2.62
CA ASN A 33 12.70 1.00 1.65
C ASN A 33 12.14 1.19 0.24
N ASN A 34 10.84 1.41 0.11
CA ASN A 34 10.15 1.62 -1.16
C ASN A 34 8.82 2.37 -0.96
N ALA A 35 8.88 3.70 -0.97
CA ALA A 35 7.69 4.55 -0.78
C ALA A 35 6.67 4.41 -1.94
N TYR A 36 7.14 4.10 -3.15
CA TYR A 36 6.26 3.89 -4.31
C TYR A 36 5.40 2.63 -4.17
N ALA A 37 5.91 1.57 -3.53
CA ALA A 37 5.12 0.37 -3.26
C ALA A 37 3.96 0.65 -2.29
N LEU A 38 4.18 1.49 -1.28
CA LEU A 38 3.15 1.88 -0.33
C LEU A 38 2.09 2.80 -0.95
N GLU A 39 2.50 3.75 -1.80
CA GLU A 39 1.56 4.54 -2.60
C GLU A 39 0.71 3.64 -3.51
N GLU A 40 1.33 2.67 -4.19
CA GLU A 40 0.61 1.73 -5.06
C GLU A 40 -0.41 0.88 -4.30
N ILE A 41 -0.06 0.41 -3.10
CA ILE A 41 -1.01 -0.29 -2.22
C ILE A 41 -2.18 0.63 -1.87
N GLY A 42 -1.88 1.85 -1.39
CA GLY A 42 -2.90 2.82 -1.01
C GLY A 42 -3.84 3.17 -2.16
N ARG A 43 -3.30 3.39 -3.35
CA ARG A 43 -4.07 3.72 -4.55
C ARG A 43 -5.01 2.60 -4.96
N ARG A 44 -4.54 1.34 -4.95
CA ARG A 44 -5.38 0.18 -5.29
C ARG A 44 -6.51 -0.03 -4.30
N LEU A 45 -6.25 0.19 -3.01
CA LEU A 45 -7.29 0.13 -1.98
C LEU A 45 -8.34 1.23 -2.17
N LEU A 46 -7.91 2.46 -2.50
CA LEU A 46 -8.83 3.55 -2.84
C LEU A 46 -9.65 3.22 -4.11
N GLU A 47 -9.02 2.66 -5.15
CA GLU A 47 -9.70 2.22 -6.37
C GLU A 47 -10.75 1.13 -6.08
N ALA A 48 -10.46 0.18 -5.20
CA ALA A 48 -11.39 -0.86 -4.77
C ALA A 48 -12.62 -0.25 -4.07
N TYR A 49 -12.40 0.69 -3.15
CA TYR A 49 -13.47 1.43 -2.48
C TYR A 49 -14.33 2.24 -3.46
N GLU A 50 -13.70 3.02 -4.35
CA GLU A 50 -14.40 3.86 -5.34
C GLU A 50 -15.21 3.05 -6.36
N ARG A 51 -14.78 1.81 -6.65
CA ARG A 51 -15.48 0.90 -7.55
C ARG A 51 -16.55 0.06 -6.86
N GLY A 52 -16.72 0.22 -5.55
CA GLY A 52 -17.66 -0.58 -4.75
C GLY A 52 -17.29 -2.06 -4.70
N LEU A 53 -16.00 -2.37 -4.83
CA LEU A 53 -15.46 -3.73 -4.64
C LEU A 53 -15.15 -4.00 -3.15
N TRP A 54 -15.06 -2.93 -2.36
CA TRP A 54 -14.84 -2.95 -0.92
C TRP A 54 -15.73 -1.93 -0.23
N ASP A 55 -16.57 -2.37 0.70
CA ASP A 55 -17.34 -1.53 1.62
C ASP A 55 -16.55 -1.32 2.93
N ALA A 56 -15.70 -0.30 2.94
CA ALA A 56 -14.76 -0.04 4.02
C ALA A 56 -15.41 0.49 5.30
N ASP A 57 -14.85 0.08 6.44
CA ASP A 57 -15.11 0.75 7.72
C ASP A 57 -14.83 2.27 7.59
N PRO A 58 -15.71 3.16 8.10
CA PRO A 58 -15.54 4.61 7.96
C PRO A 58 -14.18 5.13 8.45
N ASP A 59 -13.71 4.61 9.59
CA ASP A 59 -12.43 4.99 10.18
C ASP A 59 -11.24 4.50 9.32
N VAL A 60 -11.40 3.36 8.64
CA VAL A 60 -10.35 2.80 7.77
C VAL A 60 -10.22 3.63 6.51
N ILE A 61 -11.32 3.96 5.84
CA ILE A 61 -11.26 4.74 4.61
C ILE A 61 -10.82 6.19 4.86
N GLU A 62 -11.20 6.78 6.01
CA GLU A 62 -10.70 8.10 6.41
C GLU A 62 -9.19 8.04 6.67
N GLY A 63 -8.73 7.05 7.44
CA GLY A 63 -7.30 6.83 7.69
C GLY A 63 -6.51 6.61 6.41
N LEU A 64 -7.04 5.80 5.49
CA LEU A 64 -6.41 5.47 4.21
C LEU A 64 -6.24 6.72 3.35
N LYS A 65 -7.26 7.57 3.23
CA LYS A 65 -7.19 8.83 2.48
C LYS A 65 -6.15 9.79 3.07
N ASN A 66 -6.12 9.93 4.39
CA ASN A 66 -5.14 10.78 5.06
C ASN A 66 -3.71 10.27 4.85
N ALA A 67 -3.50 8.97 5.03
CA ALA A 67 -2.20 8.34 4.84
C ALA A 67 -1.74 8.45 3.37
N TYR A 68 -2.64 8.29 2.41
CA TYR A 68 -2.33 8.43 0.99
C TYR A 68 -1.86 9.85 0.64
N LEU A 69 -2.52 10.90 1.16
CA LEU A 69 -2.07 12.29 1.01
C LEU A 69 -0.69 12.54 1.62
N GLU A 70 -0.40 11.94 2.78
CA GLU A 70 0.93 12.02 3.40
C GLU A 70 2.00 11.36 2.50
N MET A 71 1.69 10.21 1.90
CA MET A 71 2.59 9.51 0.98
C MET A 71 2.89 10.33 -0.27
N GLU A 72 1.89 10.97 -0.87
CA GLU A 72 2.08 11.87 -2.02
C GLU A 72 3.06 12.99 -1.65
N GLY A 73 2.93 13.59 -0.46
CA GLY A 73 3.87 14.59 0.03
C GLY A 73 5.31 14.08 0.16
N VAL A 74 5.50 12.86 0.69
CA VAL A 74 6.84 12.24 0.80
C VAL A 74 7.43 11.94 -0.58
N ILE A 75 6.61 11.48 -1.52
CA ILE A 75 7.05 11.18 -2.89
C ILE A 75 7.43 12.46 -3.62
N GLU A 76 6.62 13.51 -3.53
CA GLU A 76 6.90 14.82 -4.11
C GLU A 76 8.19 15.43 -3.56
N GLU A 77 8.43 15.35 -2.25
CA GLU A 77 9.68 15.80 -1.62
C GLU A 77 10.89 15.06 -2.22
N ARG A 78 10.78 13.74 -2.40
CA ARG A 78 11.85 12.92 -3.00
C ARG A 78 12.05 13.20 -4.49
N MET A 79 10.98 13.43 -5.24
CA MET A 79 11.05 13.80 -6.66
C MET A 79 11.64 15.19 -6.85
N GLY A 80 11.37 16.14 -5.93
CA GLY A 80 11.96 17.48 -5.95
C GLY A 80 13.50 17.48 -5.91
N ASP A 81 14.10 16.46 -5.29
CA ASP A 81 15.55 16.23 -5.26
C ASP A 81 16.10 15.47 -6.47
N VAL A 82 15.24 14.85 -7.30
CA VAL A 82 15.64 14.01 -8.45
C VAL A 82 15.13 14.63 -9.76
N THR A 83 15.97 15.45 -10.39
CA THR A 83 15.72 15.92 -11.77
C THR A 83 16.03 14.81 -12.78
N GLY A 84 15.13 13.83 -12.94
CA GLY A 84 15.28 12.78 -13.95
C GLY A 84 14.06 11.88 -14.04
N ASP A 85 13.67 11.52 -15.27
CA ASP A 85 12.45 10.78 -15.62
C ASP A 85 12.36 9.41 -14.93
N PHE A 86 11.88 9.37 -13.69
CA PHE A 86 11.43 8.14 -13.04
C PHE A 86 9.93 8.00 -13.31
N GLN A 87 9.58 7.33 -14.41
CA GLN A 87 8.20 6.96 -14.67
C GLN A 87 7.76 5.93 -13.62
N GLY A 88 6.92 6.35 -12.66
CA GLY A 88 6.30 5.53 -11.61
C GLY A 88 5.33 4.45 -12.12
N GLY A 89 5.50 3.97 -13.35
CA GLY A 89 4.78 2.82 -13.93
C GLY A 89 5.64 1.56 -14.07
N SER A 90 6.94 1.64 -13.76
CA SER A 90 7.83 0.48 -13.72
C SER A 90 7.71 -0.18 -12.35
N ILE A 91 6.86 -1.19 -12.22
CA ILE A 91 7.03 -2.16 -11.14
C ILE A 91 8.34 -2.88 -11.45
N ASP A 92 9.44 -2.46 -10.84
CA ASP A 92 10.61 -3.32 -10.74
C ASP A 92 10.15 -4.55 -9.96
N VAL A 93 9.99 -5.67 -10.66
CA VAL A 93 9.62 -6.96 -10.07
C VAL A 93 10.78 -7.37 -9.19
N VAL A 94 10.69 -6.94 -7.92
CA VAL A 94 11.59 -7.31 -6.83
C VAL A 94 11.63 -8.84 -6.80
N THR A 95 12.81 -9.41 -7.01
CA THR A 95 12.93 -10.85 -7.22
C THR A 95 12.72 -11.60 -5.91
N ALA A 96 12.27 -12.86 -5.97
CA ALA A 96 11.92 -13.67 -4.80
C ALA A 96 12.99 -13.78 -3.70
N ALA A 97 14.23 -13.37 -3.97
CA ALA A 97 15.31 -13.28 -3.00
C ALA A 97 15.15 -12.11 -1.99
N GLU A 98 14.53 -11.00 -2.40
CA GLU A 98 14.28 -9.81 -1.54
C GLU A 98 13.00 -9.96 -0.70
N VAL A 99 12.09 -10.84 -1.15
CA VAL A 99 10.84 -11.20 -0.45
C VAL A 99 11.11 -12.02 0.83
N GLY A 100 12.30 -12.60 0.99
CA GLY A 100 12.66 -13.41 2.16
C GLY A 100 12.51 -12.65 3.48
N GLU A 101 13.02 -11.41 3.55
CA GLU A 101 12.92 -10.57 4.75
C GLU A 101 11.48 -10.07 5.01
N TRP A 102 10.69 -9.91 3.95
CA TRP A 102 9.31 -9.46 4.02
C TRP A 102 8.37 -10.57 4.48
N LYS A 103 8.63 -11.79 4.01
CA LYS A 103 7.85 -12.97 4.34
C LYS A 103 7.93 -13.29 5.84
N GLU A 104 9.12 -13.19 6.42
CA GLU A 104 9.33 -13.46 7.85
C GLU A 104 8.56 -12.47 8.73
N LYS A 105 8.53 -11.18 8.35
CA LYS A 105 7.73 -10.16 9.03
C LYS A 105 6.22 -10.30 8.82
N ILE A 106 5.78 -10.70 7.62
CA ILE A 106 4.36 -10.93 7.31
C ILE A 106 3.85 -12.16 8.06
N GLU A 107 4.64 -13.23 8.18
CA GLU A 107 4.29 -14.43 8.95
C GLU A 107 4.16 -14.13 10.46
N ASP A 108 4.92 -13.16 10.99
CA ASP A 108 4.86 -12.75 12.40
C ASP A 108 3.64 -11.86 12.72
N ILE A 109 3.15 -11.08 11.74
CA ILE A 109 1.94 -10.24 11.89
C ILE A 109 0.66 -11.09 11.75
N LEU A 110 0.69 -12.13 10.92
CA LEU A 110 -0.46 -13.00 10.64
C LEU A 110 -0.51 -14.26 11.52
N GLY A 111 0.44 -14.41 12.46
CA GLY A 111 0.61 -15.56 13.35
C GLY A 111 -0.13 -15.47 14.67
#